data_AF-A0A7C3RJ47-F1
#
_entry.id   AF-A0A7C3RJ47-F1
#
_cell.length_a   1.000
_cell.length_b   1.000
_cell.length_c   1.000
_cell.angle_alpha   90.00
_cell.angle_beta   90.00
_cell.angle_gamma   90.00
#
_symmetry.space_group_name_H-M   'P 1'
#
loop_
_entity.id
_entity.type
_entity.pdbx_description
1 polymer ?
#
loop_
_entity_poly.entity_id
_entity_poly.type
_entity_poly.pdbx_seq_one_letter_code
_entity_poly.pdbx_strand_id
1 'polypeptide(L)'
;MPDQTTNEQLLRSLRDLARGLSVLFWGLPIALVVCVWTAQTQRFRPFGFVPPVVSLGLLLYGVLLLGKFRPQERVWRRALDQALLLAMINLGLSPFLYWWSRIPAQPFFTGIVQLLVLTGLVFLIQLNQVLLRLSTMLPDETLRAEARQFTPINRVLLGASTLLTVAYVLLAKTGVAPRVYLQSILLTVEDKILWLLVPFVLLPMAMTMALIWKTKETILESVFNSLCSRNDKQQSAH
;
A
#
# COMPACT_ATOMS: atom_id res chain seq x y z
N MET A 1 -32.34 -25.96 3.40
CA MET A 1 -30.90 -25.92 3.74
C MET A 1 -30.06 -24.89 2.92
N PRO A 2 -30.51 -23.66 2.65
CA PRO A 2 -29.69 -22.63 1.96
C PRO A 2 -28.74 -21.82 2.88
N ASP A 3 -28.92 -21.90 4.20
CA ASP A 3 -28.15 -21.04 5.14
C ASP A 3 -26.72 -21.55 5.40
N GLN A 4 -26.48 -22.86 5.28
CA GLN A 4 -25.15 -23.45 5.52
C GLN A 4 -24.15 -23.11 4.42
N THR A 5 -24.58 -23.12 3.15
CA THR A 5 -23.72 -22.80 2.00
C THR A 5 -23.28 -21.34 2.00
N THR A 6 -24.15 -20.43 2.44
CA THR A 6 -23.88 -18.98 2.49
C THR A 6 -22.86 -18.64 3.57
N ASN A 7 -22.96 -19.28 4.74
CA ASN A 7 -21.99 -19.11 5.83
C ASN A 7 -20.60 -19.64 5.46
N GLU A 8 -20.49 -20.79 4.79
CA GLU A 8 -19.19 -21.32 4.38
C GLU A 8 -18.48 -20.45 3.34
N GLN A 9 -19.22 -19.83 2.42
CA GLN A 9 -18.68 -18.86 1.47
C GLN A 9 -18.20 -17.59 2.17
N LEU A 10 -18.95 -17.08 3.16
CA LEU A 10 -18.56 -15.96 4.02
C LEU A 10 -17.25 -16.24 4.75
N LEU A 11 -17.14 -17.39 5.42
CA LEU A 11 -15.91 -17.78 6.14
C LEU A 11 -14.71 -17.93 5.23
N ARG A 12 -14.90 -18.52 4.04
CA ARG A 12 -13.84 -18.65 3.04
C ARG A 12 -13.39 -17.27 2.55
N SER A 13 -14.32 -16.35 2.30
CA SER A 13 -14.01 -14.98 1.87
C SER A 13 -13.29 -14.16 2.95
N LEU A 14 -13.67 -14.30 4.23
CA LEU A 14 -12.99 -13.66 5.36
C LEU A 14 -11.57 -14.18 5.54
N ARG A 15 -11.35 -15.49 5.35
CA ARG A 15 -10.01 -16.07 5.37
C ARG A 15 -9.11 -15.55 4.24
N ASP A 16 -9.64 -15.44 3.03
CA ASP A 16 -8.89 -14.89 1.90
C ASP A 16 -8.59 -13.39 2.10
N LEU A 17 -9.52 -12.64 2.70
CA LEU A 17 -9.33 -11.26 3.11
C LEU A 17 -8.20 -11.12 4.15
N ALA A 18 -8.21 -11.94 5.22
CA ALA A 18 -7.15 -11.95 6.23
C ALA A 18 -5.77 -12.29 5.65
N ARG A 19 -5.72 -13.22 4.68
CA ARG A 19 -4.49 -13.53 3.93
C ARG A 19 -4.02 -12.34 3.09
N GLY A 20 -4.94 -11.65 2.39
CA GLY A 20 -4.61 -10.46 1.60
C GLY A 20 -4.05 -9.32 2.44
N LEU A 21 -4.68 -9.05 3.59
CA LEU A 21 -4.20 -8.12 4.62
C LEU A 21 -2.81 -8.50 5.12
N SER A 22 -2.56 -9.77 5.42
CA SER A 22 -1.25 -10.24 5.86
C SER A 22 -0.17 -10.09 4.78
N VAL A 23 -0.52 -10.34 3.51
CA VAL A 23 0.39 -10.13 2.39
C VAL A 23 0.72 -8.65 2.23
N LEU A 24 -0.26 -7.75 2.38
CA LEU A 24 -0.03 -6.31 2.33
C LEU A 24 0.79 -5.79 3.51
N PHE A 25 0.53 -6.33 4.71
CA PHE A 25 1.28 -6.01 5.92
C PHE A 25 2.79 -6.23 5.73
N TRP A 26 3.17 -7.38 5.17
CA TRP A 26 4.58 -7.68 4.89
C TRP A 26 5.08 -7.06 3.58
N GLY A 27 4.22 -6.93 2.59
CA GLY A 27 4.58 -6.40 1.28
C GLY A 27 4.93 -4.91 1.32
N LEU A 28 4.23 -4.10 2.13
CA LEU A 28 4.48 -2.66 2.24
C LEU A 28 5.90 -2.31 2.73
N PRO A 29 6.37 -2.82 3.88
CA PRO A 29 7.71 -2.53 4.36
C PRO A 29 8.77 -3.12 3.45
N ILE A 30 8.55 -4.34 2.94
CA ILE A 30 9.50 -4.98 2.01
C ILE A 30 9.63 -4.14 0.74
N ALA A 31 8.52 -3.71 0.13
CA ALA A 31 8.54 -2.87 -1.06
C ALA A 31 9.26 -1.54 -0.81
N LEU A 32 8.99 -0.88 0.32
CA LEU A 32 9.68 0.37 0.66
C LEU A 32 11.18 0.15 0.85
N VAL A 33 11.58 -0.80 1.69
CA VAL A 33 13.00 -1.10 1.96
C VAL A 33 13.71 -1.48 0.67
N VAL A 34 13.12 -2.37 -0.14
CA VAL A 34 13.70 -2.81 -1.42
C VAL A 34 13.81 -1.66 -2.41
N CYS A 35 12.80 -0.80 -2.55
CA CYS A 35 12.88 0.36 -3.44
C CYS A 35 13.96 1.35 -2.99
N VAL A 36 14.02 1.68 -1.69
CA VAL A 36 15.02 2.60 -1.13
C VAL A 36 16.43 2.00 -1.23
N TRP A 37 16.61 0.72 -0.91
CA TRP A 37 17.90 0.05 -1.05
C TRP A 37 18.36 -0.05 -2.50
N THR A 38 17.46 -0.37 -3.43
CA THR A 38 17.83 -0.47 -4.85
C THR A 38 18.18 0.92 -5.41
N ALA A 39 17.59 1.99 -4.88
CA ALA A 39 17.93 3.36 -5.25
C ALA A 39 19.27 3.83 -4.64
N GLN A 40 19.57 3.47 -3.38
CA GLN A 40 20.73 4.01 -2.65
C GLN A 40 21.98 3.13 -2.71
N THR A 41 21.84 1.82 -2.83
CA THR A 41 22.95 0.89 -2.59
C THR A 41 23.28 0.07 -3.83
N GLN A 42 24.41 0.37 -4.49
CA GLN A 42 24.96 -0.46 -5.57
C GLN A 42 25.42 -1.87 -5.12
N ARG A 43 25.17 -2.27 -3.86
CA ARG A 43 25.72 -3.50 -3.25
C ARG A 43 25.01 -4.77 -3.71
N PHE A 44 23.73 -4.70 -4.10
CA PHE A 44 23.00 -5.83 -4.68
C PHE A 44 23.22 -5.96 -6.19
N ARG A 45 24.49 -6.07 -6.60
CA ARG A 45 24.88 -6.38 -8.00
C ARG A 45 24.33 -7.71 -8.54
N PRO A 46 24.14 -8.80 -7.75
CA PRO A 46 23.81 -10.09 -8.34
C PRO A 46 22.30 -10.36 -8.55
N PHE A 47 21.40 -9.66 -7.86
CA PHE A 47 19.95 -9.94 -7.95
C PHE A 47 19.20 -9.13 -9.02
N GLY A 48 19.85 -8.14 -9.66
CA GLY A 48 19.30 -7.41 -10.80
C GLY A 48 18.02 -6.63 -10.49
N PHE A 49 17.06 -6.65 -11.41
CA PHE A 49 15.76 -5.98 -11.31
C PHE A 49 14.70 -6.79 -10.55
N VAL A 50 15.03 -8.03 -10.12
CA VAL A 50 14.09 -8.97 -9.52
C VAL A 50 13.52 -8.48 -8.17
N PRO A 51 14.32 -7.93 -7.24
CA PRO A 51 13.79 -7.59 -5.92
C PRO A 51 12.66 -6.55 -5.95
N PRO A 52 12.78 -5.40 -6.67
CA PRO A 52 11.68 -4.44 -6.80
C PRO A 52 10.42 -5.06 -7.41
N VAL A 53 10.58 -5.87 -8.46
CA VAL A 53 9.46 -6.53 -9.16
C VAL A 53 8.73 -7.49 -8.22
N VAL A 54 9.46 -8.32 -7.48
CA VAL A 54 8.86 -9.29 -6.54
C VAL A 54 8.13 -8.57 -5.42
N SER A 55 8.72 -7.51 -4.86
CA SER A 55 8.12 -6.76 -3.75
C SER A 55 6.83 -6.03 -4.15
N LEU A 56 6.80 -5.40 -5.33
CA LEU A 56 5.61 -4.74 -5.85
C LEU A 56 4.59 -5.75 -6.39
N GLY A 57 5.04 -6.91 -6.86
CA GLY A 57 4.19 -8.04 -7.22
C GLY A 57 3.48 -8.62 -6.00
N LEU A 58 4.15 -8.65 -4.85
CA LEU A 58 3.55 -9.07 -3.59
C LEU A 58 2.42 -8.11 -3.16
N LEU A 59 2.62 -6.80 -3.33
CA LEU A 59 1.55 -5.81 -3.09
C LEU A 59 0.36 -6.02 -4.03
N LEU A 60 0.61 -6.22 -5.33
CA LEU A 60 -0.43 -6.51 -6.31
C LEU A 60 -1.22 -7.77 -5.92
N TYR A 61 -0.52 -8.83 -5.52
CA TYR A 61 -1.15 -10.07 -5.06
C TYR A 61 -2.02 -9.87 -3.81
N GLY A 62 -1.56 -9.05 -2.85
CA GLY A 62 -2.34 -8.70 -1.67
C GLY A 62 -3.65 -7.96 -2.01
N VAL A 63 -3.60 -7.01 -2.94
CA VAL A 63 -4.80 -6.31 -3.45
C VAL A 63 -5.74 -7.25 -4.22
N LEU A 64 -5.19 -8.17 -5.02
CA LEU A 64 -5.99 -9.18 -5.73
C LEU A 64 -6.73 -10.11 -4.77
N LEU A 65 -6.12 -10.49 -3.64
CA LEU A 65 -6.78 -11.30 -2.62
C LEU A 65 -7.95 -10.54 -1.96
N LEU A 66 -7.77 -9.25 -1.66
CA LEU A 66 -8.86 -8.39 -1.15
C LEU A 66 -10.04 -8.33 -2.13
N GLY A 67 -9.77 -8.34 -3.44
CA GLY A 67 -10.81 -8.31 -4.49
C GLY A 67 -11.72 -9.53 -4.54
N LYS A 68 -11.35 -10.65 -3.90
CA LYS A 68 -12.22 -11.83 -3.80
C LYS A 68 -13.33 -11.64 -2.76
N PHE A 69 -13.20 -10.68 -1.85
CA PHE A 69 -14.20 -10.38 -0.84
C PHE A 69 -15.32 -9.51 -1.41
N ARG A 70 -16.58 -9.93 -1.21
CA ARG A 70 -17.82 -9.20 -1.54
C ARG A 70 -17.80 -8.46 -2.90
N PRO A 71 -17.73 -9.18 -4.04
CA PRO A 71 -17.62 -8.59 -5.39
C PRO A 71 -18.84 -7.76 -5.84
N GLN A 72 -19.92 -7.79 -5.06
CA GLN A 72 -21.20 -7.13 -5.34
C GLN A 72 -21.21 -5.64 -4.96
N GLU A 73 -20.30 -5.21 -4.07
CA GLU A 73 -20.30 -3.83 -3.59
C GLU A 73 -19.52 -2.91 -4.55
N ARG A 74 -20.26 -2.11 -5.33
CA ARG A 74 -19.70 -1.25 -6.39
C ARG A 74 -18.67 -0.25 -5.86
N VAL A 75 -18.90 0.27 -4.67
CA VAL A 75 -18.03 1.26 -4.01
C VAL A 75 -16.69 0.60 -3.65
N TRP A 76 -16.72 -0.57 -3.01
CA TRP A 76 -15.52 -1.38 -2.74
C TRP A 76 -14.73 -1.70 -4.01
N ARG A 77 -15.42 -2.18 -5.05
CA ARG A 77 -14.78 -2.59 -6.29
C ARG A 77 -14.08 -1.44 -7.00
N ARG A 78 -14.71 -0.26 -7.08
CA ARG A 78 -14.04 0.94 -7.64
C ARG A 78 -12.76 1.31 -6.89
N ALA A 79 -12.77 1.24 -5.56
CA ALA A 79 -11.57 1.59 -4.78
C ALA A 79 -10.45 0.57 -4.97
N LEU A 80 -10.80 -0.72 -5.06
CA LEU A 80 -9.86 -1.79 -5.37
C LEU A 80 -9.32 -1.71 -6.79
N ASP A 81 -10.16 -1.46 -7.79
CA ASP A 81 -9.74 -1.35 -9.19
C ASP A 81 -8.72 -0.22 -9.37
N GLN A 82 -8.93 0.91 -8.68
CA GLN A 82 -7.95 2.01 -8.64
C GLN A 82 -6.64 1.60 -7.98
N ALA A 83 -6.69 0.89 -6.84
CA ALA A 83 -5.48 0.39 -6.18
C ALA A 83 -4.74 -0.64 -7.03
N LEU A 84 -5.47 -1.50 -7.74
CA LEU A 84 -4.94 -2.56 -8.60
C LEU A 84 -4.28 -1.97 -9.85
N LEU A 85 -4.90 -0.97 -10.47
CA LEU A 85 -4.32 -0.21 -11.58
C LEU A 85 -3.00 0.44 -11.15
N LEU A 86 -2.97 1.10 -9.99
CA LEU A 86 -1.75 1.72 -9.46
C LEU A 86 -0.68 0.69 -9.11
N ALA A 87 -1.04 -0.45 -8.51
CA ALA A 87 -0.11 -1.54 -8.23
C ALA A 87 0.49 -2.13 -9.52
N MET A 88 -0.32 -2.27 -10.57
CA MET A 88 0.11 -2.77 -11.88
C MET A 88 1.06 -1.79 -12.58
N ILE A 89 0.75 -0.48 -12.50
CA ILE A 89 1.65 0.58 -12.97
C ILE A 89 2.98 0.54 -12.21
N ASN A 90 2.95 0.49 -10.88
CA ASN A 90 4.15 0.41 -10.05
C ASN A 90 5.00 -0.83 -10.38
N LEU A 91 4.36 -1.99 -10.58
CA LEU A 91 5.04 -3.21 -10.99
C LEU A 91 5.74 -3.06 -12.35
N GLY A 92 5.07 -2.45 -13.34
CA GLY A 92 5.65 -2.20 -14.67
C GLY A 92 6.79 -1.18 -14.66
N LEU A 93 6.75 -0.20 -13.75
CA LEU A 93 7.79 0.82 -13.57
C LEU A 93 8.98 0.32 -12.72
N SER A 94 8.76 -0.71 -11.90
CA SER A 94 9.77 -1.25 -10.97
C SER A 94 11.13 -1.65 -11.57
N PRO A 95 11.23 -2.29 -12.77
CA PRO A 95 12.54 -2.65 -13.33
C PRO A 95 13.37 -1.41 -13.71
N PHE A 96 12.73 -0.27 -13.97
CA PHE A 96 13.44 0.97 -14.33
C PHE A 96 14.19 1.60 -13.17
N LEU A 97 13.81 1.29 -11.94
CA LEU A 97 14.54 1.71 -10.75
C LEU A 97 15.96 1.13 -10.75
N TYR A 98 16.12 -0.10 -11.24
CA TYR A 98 17.44 -0.71 -11.42
C TYR A 98 18.29 0.02 -12.48
N TRP A 99 17.72 0.36 -13.65
CA TRP A 99 18.46 1.10 -14.67
C TRP A 99 18.82 2.53 -14.25
N TRP A 100 17.93 3.20 -13.50
CA TRP A 100 18.21 4.51 -12.93
C TRP A 100 19.42 4.49 -11.99
N SER A 101 19.55 3.45 -11.15
CA SER A 101 20.71 3.28 -10.27
C SER A 101 22.05 3.13 -11.04
N ARG A 102 22.00 2.68 -12.30
CA ARG A 102 23.19 2.48 -13.16
C ARG A 102 23.51 3.69 -14.03
N ILE A 103 22.50 4.38 -14.54
CA ILE A 103 22.65 5.50 -15.48
C ILE A 103 21.81 6.69 -14.99
N PRO A 104 22.18 7.31 -13.86
CA PRO A 104 21.42 8.44 -13.30
C PRO A 104 21.53 9.70 -14.15
N ALA A 105 22.51 9.77 -15.06
CA ALA A 105 22.74 10.92 -15.95
C ALA A 105 21.64 11.10 -17.03
N GLN A 106 20.81 10.09 -17.26
CA GLN A 106 19.75 10.16 -18.27
C GLN A 106 18.44 10.67 -17.68
N PRO A 107 17.90 11.83 -18.14
CA PRO A 107 16.70 12.44 -17.57
C PRO A 107 15.44 11.58 -17.75
N PHE A 108 15.43 10.67 -18.73
CA PHE A 108 14.35 9.71 -18.96
C PHE A 108 14.12 8.79 -17.76
N PHE A 109 15.18 8.16 -17.24
CA PHE A 109 15.06 7.26 -16.09
C PHE A 109 14.68 8.02 -14.81
N THR A 110 15.19 9.24 -14.63
CA THR A 110 14.80 10.10 -13.51
C THR A 110 13.30 10.42 -13.55
N GLY A 111 12.75 10.72 -14.73
CA GLY A 111 11.31 10.92 -14.90
C GLY A 111 10.48 9.67 -14.57
N ILE A 112 10.97 8.48 -14.93
CA ILE A 112 10.31 7.21 -14.61
C ILE A 112 10.30 6.94 -13.10
N VAL A 113 11.42 7.15 -12.42
CA VAL A 113 11.50 6.96 -10.96
C VAL A 113 10.63 7.99 -10.23
N GLN A 114 10.59 9.25 -10.68
CA GLN A 114 9.67 10.26 -10.15
C GLN A 114 8.22 9.82 -10.32
N LEU A 115 7.86 9.29 -11.50
CA LEU A 115 6.52 8.76 -11.74
C LEU A 115 6.22 7.59 -10.80
N LEU A 116 7.16 6.66 -10.62
CA LEU A 116 7.05 5.52 -9.70
C LEU A 116 6.82 5.97 -8.24
N VAL A 117 7.55 6.99 -7.78
CA VAL A 117 7.34 7.57 -6.44
C VAL A 117 5.95 8.18 -6.33
N LEU A 118 5.52 8.97 -7.32
CA LEU A 118 4.18 9.57 -7.35
C LEU A 118 3.08 8.50 -7.34
N THR A 119 3.17 7.49 -8.20
CA THR A 119 2.18 6.40 -8.28
C THR A 119 2.23 5.51 -7.05
N GLY A 120 3.38 5.36 -6.40
CA GLY A 120 3.52 4.68 -5.10
C GLY A 120 2.84 5.43 -3.96
N LEU A 121 2.99 6.75 -3.88
CA LEU A 121 2.30 7.58 -2.88
C LEU A 121 0.78 7.57 -3.09
N VAL A 122 0.33 7.73 -4.33
CA VAL A 122 -1.10 7.65 -4.66
C VAL A 122 -1.65 6.24 -4.37
N PHE A 123 -0.87 5.19 -4.60
CA PHE A 123 -1.24 3.82 -4.20
C PHE A 123 -1.45 3.70 -2.69
N LEU A 124 -0.57 4.27 -1.85
CA LEU A 124 -0.75 4.27 -0.40
C LEU A 124 -2.00 5.05 0.05
N ILE A 125 -2.31 6.17 -0.61
CA ILE A 125 -3.55 6.92 -0.35
C ILE A 125 -4.76 6.04 -0.68
N GLN A 126 -4.73 5.36 -1.83
CA GLN A 126 -5.82 4.51 -2.27
C GLN A 126 -5.98 3.27 -1.38
N LEU A 127 -4.87 2.68 -0.95
CA LEU A 127 -4.86 1.54 -0.03
C LEU A 127 -5.47 1.92 1.32
N ASN A 128 -5.17 3.10 1.87
CA ASN A 128 -5.82 3.59 3.08
C ASN A 128 -7.34 3.73 2.91
N GLN A 129 -7.83 4.18 1.75
CA GLN A 129 -9.27 4.24 1.49
C GLN A 129 -9.91 2.85 1.42
N VAL A 130 -9.21 1.87 0.83
CA VAL A 130 -9.64 0.48 0.81
C VAL A 130 -9.77 -0.04 2.25
N LEU A 131 -8.78 0.19 3.11
CA LEU A 131 -8.83 -0.22 4.52
C LEU A 131 -9.97 0.45 5.31
N LEU A 132 -10.20 1.74 5.12
CA LEU A 132 -11.34 2.43 5.73
C LEU A 132 -12.67 1.80 5.32
N ARG A 133 -12.86 1.52 4.03
CA ARG A 133 -14.08 0.85 3.53
C ARG A 133 -14.22 -0.53 4.13
N LEU A 134 -13.12 -1.27 4.26
CA LEU A 134 -13.12 -2.57 4.90
C LEU A 134 -13.58 -2.47 6.37
N SER A 135 -13.10 -1.48 7.14
CA SER A 135 -13.54 -1.26 8.53
C SER A 135 -15.02 -0.88 8.65
N THR A 136 -15.60 -0.25 7.62
CA THR A 136 -17.04 0.05 7.63
C THR A 136 -17.91 -1.18 7.36
N MET A 137 -17.35 -2.22 6.73
CA MET A 137 -18.03 -3.48 6.48
C MET A 137 -17.90 -4.46 7.65
N LEU A 138 -16.91 -4.27 8.52
CA LEU A 138 -16.72 -5.07 9.72
C LEU A 138 -17.60 -4.56 10.87
N PRO A 139 -18.08 -5.44 11.75
CA PRO A 139 -18.98 -5.10 12.84
C PRO A 139 -18.31 -4.35 14.00
N ASP A 140 -16.98 -4.20 14.01
CA ASP A 140 -16.25 -3.55 15.10
C ASP A 140 -16.27 -2.02 15.00
N GLU A 141 -16.89 -1.37 15.99
CA GLU A 141 -16.99 0.09 16.09
C GLU A 141 -15.68 0.76 16.48
N THR A 142 -14.82 0.08 17.26
CA THR A 142 -13.54 0.63 17.72
C THR A 142 -12.56 0.75 16.56
N LEU A 143 -12.44 -0.31 15.75
CA LEU A 143 -11.67 -0.33 14.51
C LEU A 143 -12.15 0.77 13.55
N ARG A 144 -13.46 0.97 13.44
CA ARG A 144 -14.07 1.97 12.56
C ARG A 144 -13.74 3.39 12.99
N ALA A 145 -13.78 3.67 14.29
CA ALA A 145 -13.44 4.99 14.83
C ALA A 145 -11.95 5.32 14.59
N GLU A 146 -11.04 4.38 14.86
CA GLU A 146 -9.61 4.55 14.63
C GLU A 146 -9.28 4.71 13.13
N ALA A 147 -9.86 3.87 12.27
CA ALA A 147 -9.67 3.99 10.82
C ALA A 147 -10.15 5.34 10.29
N ARG A 148 -11.28 5.86 10.80
CA ARG A 148 -11.84 7.15 10.40
C ARG A 148 -10.96 8.33 10.83
N GLN A 149 -10.21 8.21 11.93
CA GLN A 149 -9.28 9.25 12.38
C GLN A 149 -7.93 9.17 11.66
N PHE A 150 -7.38 7.98 11.46
CA PHE A 150 -6.05 7.80 10.88
C PHE A 150 -6.03 7.99 9.36
N THR A 151 -7.11 7.62 8.67
CA THR A 151 -7.21 7.77 7.20
C THR A 151 -7.06 9.23 6.71
N PRO A 152 -7.78 10.23 7.25
CA PRO A 152 -7.62 11.61 6.81
C PRO A 152 -6.23 12.16 7.13
N ILE A 153 -5.66 11.83 8.30
CA ILE A 153 -4.30 12.25 8.68
C ILE A 153 -3.27 11.69 7.69
N ASN A 154 -3.32 10.38 7.43
CA ASN A 154 -2.45 9.73 6.45
C ASN A 154 -2.63 10.33 5.06
N ARG A 155 -3.87 10.62 4.65
CA ARG A 155 -4.17 11.19 3.34
C ARG A 155 -3.66 12.62 3.20
N VAL A 156 -3.74 13.45 4.23
CA VAL A 156 -3.18 14.79 4.22
C VAL A 156 -1.66 14.72 4.13
N LEU A 157 -1.02 13.85 4.91
CA LEU A 157 0.44 13.73 4.93
C LEU A 157 0.99 13.19 3.60
N LEU A 158 0.41 12.11 3.09
CA LEU A 158 0.77 11.53 1.78
C LEU A 158 0.39 12.48 0.64
N GLY A 159 -0.75 13.16 0.72
CA GLY A 159 -1.18 14.15 -0.24
C GLY A 159 -0.22 15.35 -0.31
N ALA A 160 0.21 15.86 0.84
CA ALA A 160 1.21 16.91 0.94
C ALA A 160 2.56 16.46 0.34
N SER A 161 3.01 15.23 0.64
CA SER A 161 4.24 14.68 0.04
C SER A 161 4.15 14.53 -1.49
N THR A 162 2.98 14.12 -1.99
CA THR A 162 2.71 13.99 -3.43
C THR A 162 2.73 15.36 -4.09
N LEU A 163 2.05 16.35 -3.49
CA LEU A 163 1.99 17.72 -4.00
C LEU A 163 3.37 18.38 -4.01
N LEU A 164 4.17 18.18 -2.94
CA LEU A 164 5.54 18.67 -2.87
C LEU A 164 6.41 18.06 -3.97
N THR A 165 6.26 16.76 -4.22
CA THR A 165 6.99 16.06 -5.28
C THR A 165 6.59 16.59 -6.67
N VAL A 166 5.30 16.78 -6.92
CA VAL A 166 4.81 17.36 -8.19
C VAL A 166 5.31 18.79 -8.37
N ALA A 167 5.25 19.61 -7.32
CA ALA A 167 5.75 20.98 -7.35
C ALA A 167 7.25 21.04 -7.67
N TYR A 168 8.04 20.17 -7.04
CA TYR A 168 9.48 20.03 -7.32
C TYR A 168 9.73 19.65 -8.80
N VAL A 169 9.02 18.65 -9.33
CA VAL A 169 9.17 18.21 -10.72
C VAL A 169 8.77 19.32 -11.70
N LEU A 170 7.68 20.04 -11.43
CA LEU A 170 7.23 21.16 -12.27
C LEU A 170 8.26 22.29 -12.27
N LEU A 171 8.76 22.69 -11.11
CA LEU A 171 9.79 23.72 -10.99
C LEU A 171 11.10 23.32 -11.67
N ALA A 172 11.49 22.06 -11.56
CA ALA A 172 12.68 21.53 -12.22
C ALA A 172 12.56 21.50 -13.75
N LYS A 173 11.34 21.24 -14.29
CA LYS A 173 11.10 21.16 -15.73
C LYS A 173 10.84 22.50 -16.40
N THR A 174 10.17 23.43 -15.74
CA THR A 174 9.82 24.73 -16.34
C THR A 174 10.97 25.73 -16.30
N GLY A 175 12.04 25.46 -15.55
CA GLY A 175 13.22 26.32 -15.47
C GLY A 175 12.95 27.70 -14.86
N VAL A 176 11.76 27.89 -14.25
CA VAL A 176 11.31 29.17 -13.67
C VAL A 176 12.14 29.53 -12.42
N ALA A 177 12.72 28.53 -11.74
CA ALA A 177 13.63 28.74 -10.62
C ALA A 177 15.09 28.80 -11.11
N PRO A 178 15.92 29.75 -10.62
CA PRO A 178 17.34 29.78 -10.93
C PRO A 178 17.98 28.44 -10.55
N ARG A 179 18.73 27.82 -11.48
CA ARG A 179 19.36 26.50 -11.29
C ARG A 179 20.10 26.36 -9.96
N VAL A 180 20.69 27.46 -9.46
CA VAL A 180 21.41 27.53 -8.18
C VAL A 180 20.50 27.18 -6.99
N TYR A 181 19.28 27.71 -6.92
CA TYR A 181 18.35 27.41 -5.82
C TYR A 181 17.86 25.96 -5.87
N LEU A 182 17.58 25.43 -7.06
CA LEU A 182 17.23 24.02 -7.25
C LEU A 182 18.36 23.09 -6.81
N GLN A 183 19.61 23.45 -7.09
CA GLN A 183 20.78 22.67 -6.69
C GLN A 183 20.99 22.69 -5.17
N SER A 184 20.81 23.84 -4.51
CA SER A 184 20.88 23.95 -3.06
C SER A 184 19.78 23.13 -2.37
N ILE A 185 18.55 23.15 -2.90
CA ILE A 185 17.46 22.32 -2.40
C ILE A 185 17.78 20.84 -2.61
N LEU A 186 18.33 20.46 -3.77
CA LEU A 186 18.65 19.06 -4.08
C LEU A 186 19.72 18.51 -3.15
N LEU A 187 20.80 19.27 -2.89
CA LEU A 187 21.84 18.89 -1.92
C LEU A 187 21.27 18.78 -0.50
N THR A 188 20.41 19.73 -0.10
CA THR A 188 19.76 19.68 1.21
C THR A 188 18.80 18.49 1.33
N VAL A 189 18.13 18.12 0.24
CA VAL A 189 17.22 16.98 0.17
C VAL A 189 17.99 15.67 0.17
N GLU A 190 19.12 15.56 -0.54
CA GLU A 190 19.99 14.36 -0.49
C GLU A 190 20.51 14.12 0.93
N ASP A 191 20.98 15.16 1.62
CA ASP A 191 21.46 15.05 3.00
C ASP A 191 20.33 14.72 4.00
N LYS A 192 19.10 15.15 3.70
CA LYS A 192 17.95 15.01 4.61
C LYS A 192 16.89 14.03 4.10
N ILE A 193 17.16 13.23 3.07
CA ILE A 193 16.15 12.37 2.43
C ILE A 193 15.58 11.37 3.43
N LEU A 194 16.43 10.79 4.28
CA LEU A 194 16.05 9.89 5.37
C LEU A 194 15.19 10.62 6.41
N TRP A 195 15.59 11.84 6.80
CA TRP A 195 14.83 12.68 7.73
C TRP A 195 13.48 13.11 7.19
N LEU A 196 13.34 13.26 5.87
CA LEU A 196 12.07 13.57 5.21
C LEU A 196 11.20 12.31 5.06
N LEU A 197 11.82 11.16 4.77
CA LEU A 197 11.14 9.88 4.54
C LEU A 197 10.47 9.37 5.83
N VAL A 198 11.09 9.58 6.99
CA VAL A 198 10.58 9.14 8.30
C VAL A 198 9.16 9.69 8.59
N PRO A 199 8.93 11.01 8.68
CA PRO A 199 7.61 11.54 8.97
C PRO A 199 6.65 11.40 7.78
N PHE A 200 7.11 11.56 6.53
CA PHE A 200 6.19 11.63 5.39
C PHE A 200 5.77 10.28 4.82
N VAL A 201 6.55 9.22 5.03
CA VAL A 201 6.26 7.90 4.46
C VAL A 201 6.24 6.82 5.54
N LEU A 202 7.21 6.83 6.45
CA LEU A 202 7.31 5.82 7.49
C LEU A 202 6.18 5.93 8.52
N LEU A 203 5.82 7.15 8.95
CA LEU A 203 4.69 7.36 9.87
C LEU A 203 3.37 6.92 9.24
N PRO A 204 2.97 7.35 8.03
CA PRO A 204 1.77 6.83 7.37
C PRO A 204 1.80 5.32 7.18
N MET A 205 2.97 4.75 6.86
CA MET A 205 3.11 3.31 6.72
C MET A 205 2.89 2.60 8.07
N ALA A 206 3.47 3.09 9.17
CA ALA A 206 3.27 2.53 10.50
C ALA A 206 1.77 2.58 10.89
N MET A 207 1.10 3.70 10.59
CA MET A 207 -0.35 3.83 10.80
C MET A 207 -1.14 2.84 9.93
N THR A 208 -0.76 2.65 8.65
CA THR A 208 -1.40 1.64 7.78
C THR A 208 -1.19 0.22 8.31
N MET A 209 0.00 -0.08 8.84
CA MET A 209 0.31 -1.38 9.42
C MET A 209 -0.51 -1.64 10.69
N ALA A 210 -0.66 -0.64 11.56
CA ALA A 210 -1.48 -0.76 12.76
C ALA A 210 -2.94 -1.07 12.41
N LEU A 211 -3.50 -0.37 11.41
CA LEU A 211 -4.85 -0.64 10.90
C LEU A 211 -4.97 -2.04 10.29
N ILE A 212 -4.01 -2.45 9.46
CA ILE A 212 -4.00 -3.79 8.85
C ILE A 212 -3.94 -4.87 9.94
N TRP A 213 -3.11 -4.68 10.96
CA TRP A 213 -2.97 -5.60 12.09
C TRP A 213 -4.29 -5.75 12.85
N LYS A 214 -4.89 -4.65 13.31
CA LYS A 214 -6.17 -4.69 14.03
C LYS A 214 -7.31 -5.24 13.17
N THR A 215 -7.34 -4.89 11.89
CA THR A 215 -8.33 -5.45 10.95
C THR A 215 -8.19 -6.97 10.83
N LYS A 216 -6.97 -7.48 10.82
CA LYS A 216 -6.72 -8.94 10.81
C LYS A 216 -7.21 -9.61 12.10
N GLU A 217 -6.94 -9.03 13.27
CA GLU A 217 -7.40 -9.60 14.56
C GLU A 217 -8.92 -9.68 14.63
N THR A 218 -9.61 -8.60 14.29
CA THR A 218 -11.09 -8.56 14.28
C THR A 218 -11.70 -9.57 13.30
N ILE A 219 -11.09 -9.77 12.12
CA ILE A 219 -11.52 -10.82 11.18
C ILE A 219 -11.31 -12.20 11.79
N LEU A 220 -10.16 -12.47 12.43
CA LEU A 220 -9.89 -13.75 13.06
C LEU A 220 -10.88 -14.04 14.18
N GLU A 221 -11.15 -13.07 15.05
CA GLU A 221 -12.17 -13.19 16.11
C GLU A 221 -13.55 -13.50 15.54
N SER A 222 -13.97 -12.80 14.47
CA SER A 222 -15.25 -13.08 13.81
C SER A 222 -15.35 -14.51 13.28
N VAL A 223 -14.24 -15.04 12.74
CA VAL A 223 -14.15 -16.42 12.24
C VAL A 223 -14.19 -17.40 13.41
N PHE A 224 -13.45 -17.18 14.49
CA PHE A 224 -13.47 -18.06 15.68
C PHE A 224 -14.86 -18.11 16.33
N ASN A 225 -15.52 -16.96 16.51
CA ASN A 225 -16.86 -16.89 17.09
C ASN A 225 -17.89 -17.66 16.24
N SER A 226 -17.80 -17.55 14.92
CA SER A 226 -18.68 -18.30 14.01
C SER A 226 -18.44 -19.82 14.04
N LEU A 227 -17.20 -20.26 14.27
CA LEU A 227 -16.84 -21.67 14.36
C LEU A 227 -17.32 -22.28 15.69
N CYS A 228 -17.18 -21.57 16.81
CA CYS A 228 -17.74 -22.01 18.09
C CYS A 228 -19.27 -22.14 18.04
N SER A 229 -19.97 -21.14 17.48
CA SER A 229 -21.43 -21.21 17.33
C SER A 229 -21.91 -22.39 16.47
N ARG A 230 -21.11 -22.81 15.48
CA ARG A 230 -21.41 -24.00 14.67
C ARG A 230 -21.28 -25.29 15.49
N ASN A 231 -20.28 -25.37 16.36
CA ASN A 231 -20.04 -26.56 17.18
C ASN A 231 -21.17 -26.78 18.19
N ASP A 232 -21.64 -25.72 18.87
CA ASP A 232 -22.76 -25.79 19.82
C ASP A 232 -24.08 -26.21 19.15
N LYS A 233 -24.34 -25.74 17.92
CA LYS A 233 -25.52 -26.15 17.14
C LYS A 233 -25.45 -27.60 16.66
N GLN A 234 -24.26 -28.14 16.42
CA GLN A 234 -24.11 -29.56 16.10
C GLN A 234 -24.22 -30.44 17.35
N GLN A 235 -23.83 -29.95 18.52
CA GLN A 235 -23.90 -30.68 19.79
C GLN A 235 -25.30 -30.73 20.41
N SER A 236 -26.18 -29.76 20.10
CA SER A 236 -27.58 -29.70 20.57
C SER A 236 -28.58 -30.45 19.67
N ALA A 237 -28.12 -30.94 18.51
CA ALA A 237 -28.92 -31.73 17.58
C ALA A 237 -28.72 -33.25 17.73
N HIS A 238 -27.95 -33.67 18.74
CA HIS A 238 -27.72 -35.05 19.17
C HIS A 238 -28.22 -35.25 20.59
#